data_AF-A0A0C9UDZ7-F1
#
_entry.id   AF-A0A0C9UDZ7-F1
#
_cell.length_a   1.000
_cell.length_b   1.000
_cell.length_c   1.000
_cell.angle_alpha   90.00
_cell.angle_beta   90.00
_cell.angle_gamma   90.00
#
_symmetry.space_group_name_H-M   'P 1'
#
loop_
_entity.id
_entity.type
_entity.pdbx_description
1 polymer ?
#
loop_
_entity_poly.entity_id
_entity_poly.type
_entity_poly.pdbx_seq_one_letter_code
_entity_poly.pdbx_strand_id
1 'polypeptide(L)'
;MDPGLVHFVLSLTDSVTQGGHFYNSEAFEKTMWARRNEHFYGHLNTNVAHPSNEWILHTLVIVYYQELLARFPKWLDKKHPGVKSSEYKAFADEWIQPRNMASLLIMCVFPEDFEAHPINKTLYPCHSFVLELREESPSTARSILDFSPEIKNAFLEIVKELDTADQPLRTRDLFEI
;
A
#
# COMPACT_ATOMS: atom_id res chain seq x y z
N MET A 1 -6.94 -11.54 -12.16
CA MET A 1 -8.08 -11.43 -11.23
C MET A 1 -7.81 -10.25 -10.32
N ASP A 2 -8.83 -9.45 -10.02
CA ASP A 2 -8.66 -8.31 -9.13
C ASP A 2 -8.30 -8.77 -7.70
N PRO A 3 -7.56 -7.95 -6.93
CA PRO A 3 -7.29 -8.26 -5.53
C PRO A 3 -8.59 -8.47 -4.73
N GLY A 4 -8.62 -9.50 -3.89
CA GLY A 4 -9.78 -9.82 -3.04
C GLY A 4 -10.99 -10.40 -3.78
N LEU A 5 -10.90 -10.66 -5.10
CA LEU A 5 -12.00 -11.26 -5.85
C LEU A 5 -12.24 -12.71 -5.41
N VAL A 6 -13.42 -12.96 -4.82
CA VAL A 6 -13.89 -14.31 -4.50
C VAL A 6 -14.15 -15.06 -5.80
N HIS A 7 -13.51 -16.22 -5.95
CA HIS A 7 -13.64 -17.06 -7.13
C HIS A 7 -13.59 -18.55 -6.75
N PHE A 8 -14.20 -19.37 -7.60
CA PHE A 8 -14.27 -20.82 -7.44
C PHE A 8 -13.68 -21.46 -8.69
N VAL A 9 -12.93 -22.55 -8.51
CA VAL A 9 -12.28 -23.28 -9.61
C VAL A 9 -12.79 -24.70 -9.62
N LEU A 10 -13.30 -25.14 -10.77
CA LEU A 10 -13.73 -26.52 -11.03
C LEU A 10 -12.94 -27.09 -12.19
N SER A 11 -12.29 -28.23 -11.98
CA SER A 11 -11.64 -29.00 -13.03
C SER A 11 -12.55 -30.16 -13.44
N LEU A 12 -13.00 -30.17 -14.70
CA LEU A 12 -13.89 -31.22 -15.24
C LEU A 12 -13.12 -32.43 -15.77
N THR A 13 -11.82 -32.25 -16.00
CA THR A 13 -10.88 -33.27 -16.46
C THR A 13 -9.55 -33.08 -15.73
N ASP A 14 -8.67 -34.07 -15.77
CA ASP A 14 -7.31 -33.93 -15.28
C ASP A 14 -6.62 -32.75 -15.96
N SER A 15 -6.10 -31.81 -15.16
CA SER A 15 -5.54 -30.54 -15.64
C SER A 15 -4.28 -30.16 -14.90
N VAL A 16 -3.32 -29.59 -15.62
CA VAL A 16 -2.14 -28.91 -15.06
C VAL A 16 -2.25 -27.44 -15.43
N THR A 17 -2.13 -26.56 -14.43
CA THR A 17 -2.20 -25.10 -14.63
C THR A 17 -0.94 -24.43 -14.09
N GLN A 18 -0.54 -23.35 -14.76
CA GLN A 18 0.52 -22.46 -14.31
C GLN A 18 -0.08 -21.06 -14.12
N GLY A 19 0.18 -20.47 -12.96
CA GLY A 19 -0.31 -19.13 -12.62
C GLY A 19 0.66 -18.42 -11.68
N GLY A 20 0.37 -17.14 -11.42
CA GLY A 20 1.17 -16.30 -10.53
C GLY A 20 0.36 -15.14 -9.98
N HIS A 21 0.96 -14.44 -9.01
CA HIS A 21 0.39 -13.27 -8.35
C HIS A 21 1.37 -12.10 -8.49
N PHE A 22 0.85 -10.89 -8.66
CA PHE A 22 1.65 -9.68 -8.79
C PHE A 22 0.92 -8.46 -8.21
N TYR A 23 1.68 -7.42 -7.90
CA TYR A 23 1.16 -6.11 -7.52
C TYR A 23 1.03 -5.21 -8.76
N ASN A 24 -0.06 -4.45 -8.84
CA ASN A 24 -0.32 -3.50 -9.92
C ASN A 24 -0.59 -2.11 -9.32
N SER A 25 0.03 -1.08 -9.91
CA SER A 25 -0.18 0.33 -9.56
C SER A 25 -1.63 0.79 -9.67
N GLU A 26 -2.40 0.17 -10.56
CA GLU A 26 -3.81 0.49 -10.77
C GLU A 26 -4.75 -0.15 -9.74
N ALA A 27 -4.24 -1.08 -8.91
CA ALA A 27 -5.06 -1.91 -8.04
C ALA A 27 -4.72 -1.79 -6.55
N PHE A 28 -3.84 -0.86 -6.15
CA PHE A 28 -3.39 -0.75 -4.75
C PHE A 28 -4.53 -0.47 -3.77
N GLU A 29 -5.57 0.27 -4.16
CA GLU A 29 -6.73 0.46 -3.31
C GLU A 29 -7.45 -0.86 -3.02
N LYS A 30 -7.73 -1.65 -4.07
CA LYS A 30 -8.35 -2.98 -3.91
C LYS A 30 -7.45 -3.91 -3.11
N THR A 31 -6.14 -3.87 -3.35
CA THR A 31 -5.13 -4.60 -2.58
C THR A 31 -5.16 -4.23 -1.10
N MET A 32 -5.23 -2.94 -0.77
CA MET A 32 -5.28 -2.46 0.62
C MET A 32 -6.53 -3.01 1.33
N TRP A 33 -7.70 -2.90 0.70
CA TRP A 33 -8.94 -3.46 1.25
C TRP A 33 -8.87 -4.97 1.42
N ALA A 34 -8.33 -5.69 0.44
CA ALA A 34 -8.12 -7.14 0.54
C ALA A 34 -7.19 -7.49 1.72
N ARG A 35 -6.07 -6.77 1.88
CA ARG A 35 -5.13 -7.00 3.00
C ARG A 35 -5.75 -6.67 4.35
N ARG A 36 -6.55 -5.61 4.46
CA ARG A 36 -7.27 -5.29 5.71
C ARG A 36 -8.25 -6.39 6.09
N ASN A 37 -8.95 -6.94 5.10
CA ASN A 37 -9.84 -8.09 5.29
C ASN A 37 -9.04 -9.34 5.74
N GLU A 38 -7.91 -9.63 5.09
CA GLU A 38 -7.02 -10.72 5.51
C GLU A 38 -6.45 -10.53 6.92
N HIS A 39 -6.14 -9.30 7.32
CA HIS A 39 -5.66 -8.98 8.67
C HIS A 39 -6.66 -9.41 9.75
N PHE A 40 -7.96 -9.12 9.55
CA PHE A 40 -8.99 -9.43 10.53
C PHE A 40 -9.53 -10.85 10.47
N TYR A 41 -9.72 -11.41 9.28
CA TYR A 41 -10.41 -12.68 9.10
C TYR A 41 -9.46 -13.83 8.72
N GLY A 42 -8.20 -13.50 8.38
CA GLY A 42 -7.14 -14.46 8.10
C GLY A 42 -7.55 -15.55 7.11
N HIS A 43 -7.29 -16.79 7.51
CA HIS A 43 -7.44 -18.01 6.72
C HIS A 43 -8.91 -18.43 6.50
N LEU A 44 -9.89 -17.69 7.04
CA LEU A 44 -11.29 -17.92 6.70
C LEU A 44 -11.61 -17.49 5.26
N ASN A 45 -10.91 -16.47 4.75
CA ASN A 45 -11.23 -15.82 3.48
C ASN A 45 -10.17 -16.03 2.39
N THR A 46 -8.97 -16.49 2.74
CA THR A 46 -7.90 -16.76 1.77
C THR A 46 -7.16 -18.05 2.09
N ASN A 47 -6.76 -18.78 1.05
CA ASN A 47 -5.91 -19.96 1.11
C ASN A 47 -4.44 -19.65 0.77
N VAL A 48 -4.11 -18.38 0.50
CA VAL A 48 -2.75 -17.93 0.15
C VAL A 48 -2.36 -16.80 1.10
N ALA A 49 -1.18 -16.92 1.70
CA ALA A 49 -0.52 -15.81 2.37
C ALA A 49 0.74 -15.44 1.57
N HIS A 50 1.04 -14.15 1.54
CA HIS A 50 2.22 -13.64 0.85
C HIS A 50 3.17 -13.00 1.88
N PRO A 51 4.02 -13.80 2.54
CA PRO A 51 4.85 -13.34 3.65
C PRO A 51 5.90 -12.28 3.26
N SER A 52 6.26 -12.18 1.98
CA SER A 52 7.22 -11.19 1.46
C SER A 52 6.58 -9.86 1.03
N ASN A 53 5.28 -9.68 1.23
CA ASN A 53 4.53 -8.52 0.72
C ASN A 53 5.06 -7.17 1.21
N GLU A 54 5.46 -7.09 2.47
CA GLU A 54 5.94 -5.83 3.04
C GLU A 54 7.22 -5.36 2.38
N TRP A 55 8.14 -6.28 2.10
CA TRP A 55 9.35 -5.96 1.36
C TRP A 55 9.02 -5.32 0.00
N ILE A 56 8.03 -5.87 -0.71
CA ILE A 56 7.59 -5.34 -2.00
C ILE A 56 7.00 -3.94 -1.83
N LEU A 57 6.08 -3.74 -0.89
CA LEU A 57 5.40 -2.45 -0.69
C LEU A 57 6.36 -1.34 -0.25
N HIS A 58 7.23 -1.61 0.72
CA HIS A 58 8.21 -0.62 1.18
C HIS A 58 9.24 -0.29 0.10
N THR A 59 9.68 -1.29 -0.68
CA THR A 59 10.54 -1.06 -1.85
C THR A 59 9.85 -0.17 -2.89
N LEU A 60 8.56 -0.42 -3.18
CA LEU A 60 7.80 0.38 -4.13
C LEU A 60 7.69 1.85 -3.69
N VAL A 61 7.48 2.13 -2.41
CA VAL A 61 7.45 3.51 -1.89
C VAL A 61 8.78 4.22 -2.15
N ILE A 62 9.91 3.54 -1.93
CA ILE A 62 11.25 4.09 -2.20
C ILE A 62 11.44 4.37 -3.70
N VAL A 63 11.04 3.42 -4.57
CA VAL A 63 11.13 3.59 -6.03
C VAL A 63 10.29 4.77 -6.50
N TYR A 64 9.03 4.87 -6.05
CA TYR A 64 8.17 6.00 -6.38
C TYR A 64 8.73 7.33 -5.89
N TYR A 65 9.29 7.37 -4.68
CA TYR A 65 9.95 8.56 -4.16
C TYR A 65 11.13 8.99 -5.04
N GLN A 66 12.02 8.07 -5.39
CA GLN A 66 13.17 8.35 -6.25
C GLN A 66 12.76 8.86 -7.62
N GLU A 67 11.68 8.31 -8.19
CA GLU A 67 11.16 8.75 -9.47
C GLU A 67 10.56 10.17 -9.38
N LEU A 68 9.85 10.50 -8.30
CA LEU A 68 9.39 11.86 -8.05
C LEU A 68 10.57 12.84 -7.94
N LEU A 69 11.66 12.45 -7.26
CA LEU A 69 12.87 13.28 -7.18
C LEU A 69 13.52 13.49 -8.56
N ALA A 70 13.57 12.45 -9.39
CA ALA A 70 14.15 12.53 -10.73
C ALA A 70 13.32 13.42 -11.66
N ARG A 71 11.99 13.33 -11.59
CA ARG A 71 11.07 14.12 -12.42
C ARG A 71 10.90 15.55 -11.90
N PHE A 72 10.95 15.76 -10.59
CA PHE A 72 10.71 17.05 -9.93
C PHE A 72 11.89 17.45 -9.02
N PRO A 73 13.09 17.69 -9.58
CA PRO A 73 14.29 17.97 -8.78
C PRO A 73 14.18 19.24 -7.91
N LYS A 74 13.33 20.20 -8.31
CA LYS A 74 13.07 21.43 -7.54
C LYS A 74 12.30 21.21 -6.24
N TRP A 75 11.70 20.03 -6.06
CA TRP A 75 10.98 19.68 -4.83
C TRP A 75 11.93 19.53 -3.63
N LEU A 76 13.17 19.10 -3.86
CA LEU A 76 14.20 18.89 -2.83
C LEU A 76 14.65 20.18 -2.12
N ASP A 77 14.49 21.34 -2.76
CA ASP A 77 15.07 22.59 -2.27
C ASP A 77 14.40 23.14 -0.99
N LYS A 78 13.36 22.46 -0.46
CA LYS A 78 12.57 22.84 0.74
C LYS A 78 12.03 24.27 0.76
N LYS A 79 12.25 25.04 -0.31
CA LYS A 79 11.74 26.39 -0.58
C LYS A 79 10.43 26.37 -1.36
N HIS A 80 10.07 25.22 -1.96
CA HIS A 80 8.87 25.07 -2.75
C HIS A 80 7.87 24.14 -2.02
N PRO A 81 6.68 24.64 -1.65
CA PRO A 81 5.64 23.84 -1.00
C PRO A 81 5.01 22.90 -2.05
N GLY A 82 5.45 21.64 -2.08
CA GLY A 82 4.93 20.62 -3.00
C GLY A 82 4.99 21.01 -4.49
N VAL A 83 4.38 20.19 -5.34
CA VAL A 83 4.06 20.58 -6.73
C VAL A 83 2.64 21.15 -6.81
N LYS A 84 2.43 22.08 -7.75
CA LYS A 84 1.09 22.61 -8.00
C LYS A 84 0.19 21.51 -8.56
N SER A 85 -1.10 21.52 -8.22
CA SER A 85 -2.12 20.60 -8.77
C SER A 85 -2.10 20.52 -10.30
N SER A 86 -1.85 21.63 -11.00
CA SER A 86 -1.76 21.64 -12.46
C SER A 86 -0.55 20.87 -12.99
N GLU A 87 0.58 20.93 -12.29
CA GLU A 87 1.80 20.20 -12.66
C GLU A 87 1.64 18.71 -12.36
N TYR A 88 1.01 18.37 -11.23
CA TYR A 88 0.67 16.98 -10.90
C TYR A 88 -0.29 16.38 -11.94
N LYS A 89 -1.39 17.08 -12.29
CA LYS A 89 -2.38 16.58 -13.25
C LYS A 89 -1.80 16.30 -14.63
N ALA A 90 -0.87 17.13 -15.11
CA ALA A 90 -0.20 16.90 -16.39
C ALA A 90 0.67 15.63 -16.40
N PHE A 91 1.12 15.18 -15.22
CA PHE A 91 1.90 13.97 -15.02
C PHE A 91 1.03 12.75 -14.64
N ALA A 92 -0.10 12.98 -13.96
CA ALA A 92 -0.94 11.95 -13.37
C ALA A 92 -1.50 10.94 -14.38
N ASP A 93 -1.65 11.33 -15.65
CA ASP A 93 -2.14 10.46 -16.72
C ASP A 93 -1.17 9.30 -17.03
N GLU A 94 0.13 9.50 -16.80
CA GLU A 94 1.18 8.48 -16.98
C GLU A 94 1.68 7.92 -15.64
N TRP A 95 1.00 8.27 -14.54
CA TRP A 95 1.40 7.96 -13.18
C TRP A 95 0.36 7.13 -12.44
N ILE A 96 0.77 6.65 -11.28
CA ILE A 96 -0.16 6.06 -10.33
C ILE A 96 -1.20 7.10 -9.88
N GLN A 97 -2.47 6.70 -9.96
CA GLN A 97 -3.60 7.54 -9.56
C GLN A 97 -3.51 7.92 -8.07
N PRO A 98 -3.93 9.13 -7.66
CA PRO A 98 -3.79 9.60 -6.28
C PRO A 98 -4.30 8.64 -5.21
N ARG A 99 -5.46 8.02 -5.46
CA ARG A 99 -6.10 7.10 -4.53
C ARG A 99 -5.29 5.80 -4.36
N ASN A 100 -4.77 5.25 -5.46
CA ASN A 100 -3.88 4.08 -5.40
C ASN A 100 -2.54 4.40 -4.73
N MET A 101 -1.96 5.58 -4.99
CA MET A 101 -0.75 6.01 -4.29
C MET A 101 -1.03 6.15 -2.80
N ALA A 102 -2.11 6.84 -2.42
CA ALA A 102 -2.53 6.96 -1.04
C ALA A 102 -2.69 5.60 -0.35
N SER A 103 -3.33 4.62 -1.00
CA SER A 103 -3.46 3.25 -0.46
C SER A 103 -2.10 2.56 -0.25
N LEU A 104 -1.14 2.73 -1.17
CA LEU A 104 0.22 2.23 -0.97
C LEU A 104 0.89 2.88 0.26
N LEU A 105 0.77 4.20 0.39
CA LEU A 105 1.33 4.95 1.51
C LEU A 105 0.71 4.52 2.84
N ILE A 106 -0.62 4.33 2.90
CA ILE A 106 -1.33 3.84 4.10
C ILE A 106 -0.80 2.48 4.52
N MET A 107 -0.66 1.53 3.58
CA MET A 107 -0.10 0.21 3.88
C MET A 107 1.35 0.24 4.39
N CYS A 108 2.11 1.29 4.07
CA CYS A 108 3.49 1.46 4.54
C CYS A 108 3.60 2.26 5.85
N VAL A 109 2.65 3.16 6.09
CA VAL A 109 2.57 3.98 7.32
C VAL A 109 1.99 3.18 8.48
N PHE A 110 1.02 2.31 8.21
CA PHE A 110 0.37 1.46 9.20
C PHE A 110 0.66 -0.03 8.93
N PRO A 111 1.92 -0.48 8.83
CA PRO A 111 2.24 -1.83 8.37
C PRO A 111 1.56 -2.90 9.22
N GLU A 112 1.51 -2.71 10.54
CA GLU A 112 0.87 -3.62 11.51
C GLU A 112 -0.62 -3.86 11.25
N ASP A 113 -1.32 -2.88 10.66
CA ASP A 113 -2.74 -2.94 10.34
C ASP A 113 -3.06 -3.70 9.04
N PHE A 114 -2.01 -4.08 8.30
CA PHE A 114 -2.07 -4.82 7.04
C PHE A 114 -1.18 -6.06 7.03
N GLU A 115 -0.53 -6.39 8.15
CA GLU A 115 0.23 -7.63 8.30
C GLU A 115 -0.67 -8.83 8.04
N ALA A 116 -0.15 -9.79 7.27
CA ALA A 116 -0.88 -11.01 6.98
C ALA A 116 -1.11 -11.79 8.26
N HIS A 117 -2.36 -12.16 8.53
CA HIS A 117 -2.66 -13.01 9.68
C HIS A 117 -1.93 -14.35 9.52
N PRO A 118 -1.20 -14.85 10.54
CA PRO A 118 -0.51 -16.12 10.45
C PRO A 118 -1.49 -17.26 10.17
N ILE A 119 -1.22 -18.05 9.13
CA ILE A 119 -1.94 -19.31 8.89
C ILE A 119 -1.48 -20.31 9.97
N ASN A 120 -2.43 -20.98 10.63
CA ASN A 120 -2.16 -21.98 11.68
C ASN A 120 -1.32 -21.46 12.87
N LYS A 121 -1.44 -20.17 13.22
CA LYS A 121 -0.72 -19.53 14.36
C LYS A 121 0.81 -19.57 14.27
N THR A 122 1.37 -19.95 13.12
CA THR A 122 2.81 -19.91 12.90
C THR A 122 3.19 -18.54 12.37
N LEU A 123 4.00 -17.79 13.12
CA LEU A 123 4.50 -16.50 12.68
C LEU A 123 5.34 -16.68 11.40
N TYR A 124 5.11 -15.81 10.42
CA TYR A 124 5.97 -15.79 9.24
C TYR A 124 7.34 -15.22 9.61
N PRO A 125 8.45 -15.85 9.15
CA PRO A 125 9.76 -15.28 9.36
C PRO A 125 9.84 -13.92 8.64
N CYS A 126 10.04 -12.85 9.42
CA CYS A 126 10.34 -11.53 8.90
C CYS A 126 11.85 -11.38 8.77
N HIS A 127 12.33 -11.08 7.55
CA HIS A 127 13.75 -10.86 7.31
C HIS A 127 14.17 -9.51 7.90
N SER A 128 15.37 -9.42 8.51
CA SER A 128 15.84 -8.18 9.18
C SER A 128 15.79 -6.95 8.29
N PHE A 129 16.09 -7.11 7.00
CA PHE A 129 15.99 -6.06 5.99
C PHE A 129 14.59 -5.44 5.85
N VAL A 130 13.52 -6.21 6.12
CA VAL A 130 12.15 -5.68 6.13
C VAL A 130 11.94 -4.76 7.34
N LEU A 131 12.56 -5.07 8.48
CA LEU A 131 12.52 -4.21 9.67
C LEU A 131 13.25 -2.88 9.40
N GLU A 132 14.42 -2.92 8.76
CA GLU A 132 15.15 -1.70 8.34
C GLU A 132 14.28 -0.84 7.40
N LEU A 133 13.63 -1.45 6.41
CA LEU A 133 12.71 -0.74 5.52
C LEU A 133 11.48 -0.16 6.23
N ARG A 134 10.97 -0.81 7.28
CA ARG A 134 9.87 -0.29 8.11
C ARG A 134 10.29 0.94 8.91
N GLU A 135 11.56 1.12 9.21
CA GLU A 135 12.06 2.34 9.87
C GLU A 135 12.15 3.53 8.89
N GLU A 136 12.60 3.29 7.65
CA GLU A 136 12.84 4.35 6.67
C GLU A 136 11.59 4.73 5.86
N SER A 137 10.80 3.74 5.45
CA SER A 137 9.68 3.94 4.53
C SER A 137 8.56 4.83 5.05
N PRO A 138 8.22 4.92 6.35
CA PRO A 138 7.20 5.87 6.81
C PRO A 138 7.63 7.32 6.60
N SER A 139 8.92 7.64 6.79
CA SER A 139 9.45 8.99 6.52
C SER A 139 9.41 9.34 5.02
N THR A 140 9.69 8.34 4.18
CA THR A 140 9.58 8.45 2.72
C THR A 140 8.13 8.63 2.29
N ALA A 141 7.23 7.83 2.85
CA ALA A 141 5.80 7.91 2.57
C ALA A 141 5.22 9.28 2.95
N ARG A 142 5.61 9.81 4.11
CA ARG A 142 5.24 11.17 4.54
C ARG A 142 5.76 12.24 3.59
N SER A 143 6.98 12.08 3.09
CA SER A 143 7.50 13.00 2.08
C SER A 143 6.62 12.98 0.82
N ILE A 144 6.23 11.81 0.32
CA ILE A 144 5.32 11.69 -0.83
C ILE A 144 3.94 12.32 -0.53
N LEU A 145 3.42 12.25 0.70
CA LEU A 145 2.16 12.92 1.05
C LEU A 145 2.24 14.45 0.89
N ASP A 146 3.38 15.05 1.21
CA ASP A 146 3.58 16.49 1.05
C ASP A 146 3.91 16.91 -0.39
N PHE A 147 4.07 15.95 -1.31
CA PHE A 147 4.34 16.22 -2.72
C PHE A 147 3.11 16.78 -3.44
N SER A 148 1.93 16.15 -3.29
CA SER A 148 0.71 16.51 -4.01
C SER A 148 -0.49 16.63 -3.06
N PRO A 149 -1.25 17.75 -3.13
CA PRO A 149 -2.51 17.91 -2.39
C PRO A 149 -3.54 16.82 -2.70
N GLU A 150 -3.59 16.33 -3.95
CA GLU A 150 -4.50 15.27 -4.37
C GLU A 150 -4.23 13.95 -3.65
N ILE A 151 -2.95 13.56 -3.54
CA ILE A 151 -2.54 12.35 -2.81
C ILE A 151 -2.88 12.52 -1.33
N LYS A 152 -2.57 13.68 -0.74
CA LYS A 152 -2.85 13.96 0.67
C LYS A 152 -4.36 13.90 0.97
N ASN A 153 -5.19 14.50 0.12
CA ASN A 153 -6.64 14.47 0.30
C ASN A 153 -7.18 13.03 0.21
N ALA A 154 -6.74 12.27 -0.79
CA ALA A 154 -7.14 10.87 -0.93
C ALA A 154 -6.70 10.01 0.27
N PHE A 155 -5.49 10.24 0.79
CA PHE A 155 -5.00 9.60 2.01
C PHE A 155 -5.91 9.87 3.20
N LEU A 156 -6.30 11.12 3.42
CA LEU A 156 -7.18 11.50 4.53
C LEU A 156 -8.59 10.95 4.38
N GLU A 157 -9.12 10.90 3.16
CA GLU A 157 -10.41 10.27 2.88
C GLU A 157 -10.36 8.78 3.21
N ILE A 158 -9.37 8.04 2.69
CA ILE A 158 -9.25 6.60 2.93
C ILE A 158 -9.00 6.30 4.42
N VAL A 159 -8.17 7.08 5.11
CA VAL A 159 -7.95 6.89 6.56
C VAL A 159 -9.25 7.04 7.34
N LYS A 160 -10.10 8.02 6.99
CA LYS A 160 -11.44 8.16 7.60
C LYS A 160 -12.35 6.97 7.30
N GLU A 161 -12.27 6.41 6.10
CA GLU A 161 -13.03 5.21 5.71
C GLU A 161 -12.56 3.96 6.48
N LEU A 162 -11.24 3.82 6.69
CA LEU A 162 -10.63 2.68 7.39
C LEU A 162 -10.82 2.75 8.90
N ASP A 163 -10.76 3.94 9.48
CA ASP A 163 -10.73 4.15 10.92
C ASP A 163 -12.13 4.13 11.53
N THR A 164 -12.73 2.94 11.54
CA THR A 164 -14.07 2.71 12.08
C THR A 164 -14.04 2.39 13.58
N ALA A 165 -15.19 2.53 14.25
CA ALA A 165 -15.31 2.21 15.68
C ALA A 165 -15.00 0.73 16.00
N ASP A 166 -15.33 -0.16 15.06
CA ASP A 166 -15.16 -1.61 15.23
C ASP A 166 -13.78 -2.12 14.78
N GLN A 167 -13.08 -1.37 13.92
CA GLN A 167 -11.78 -1.74 13.34
C GLN A 167 -10.83 -0.54 13.27
N PRO A 168 -10.47 0.07 14.42
CA PRO A 168 -9.63 1.26 14.44
C PRO A 168 -8.24 0.96 13.87
N LEU A 169 -7.64 1.97 13.23
CA LEU A 169 -6.22 1.90 12.88
C LEU A 169 -5.38 2.02 14.16
N ARG A 170 -4.33 1.21 14.29
CA ARG A 170 -3.37 1.35 15.39
C ARG A 170 -2.56 2.61 15.12
N THR A 171 -2.14 3.30 16.17
CA THR A 171 -1.35 4.56 16.09
C THR A 171 -2.05 5.77 15.44
N ARG A 172 -3.32 6.04 15.82
CA ARG A 172 -4.03 7.30 15.51
C ARG A 172 -3.23 8.56 15.87
N ASP A 173 -2.44 8.50 16.95
CA ASP A 173 -1.75 9.66 17.54
C ASP A 173 -0.55 10.18 16.74
N LEU A 174 -0.11 9.47 15.69
CA LEU A 174 1.01 9.92 14.84
C LEU A 174 0.60 10.97 13.79
N PHE A 175 -0.71 11.26 13.68
CA PHE A 175 -1.28 12.24 12.76
C PHE A 175 -2.29 13.13 13.49
N GLU A 176 -1.85 13.87 14.51
CA GLU A 176 -2.48 15.17 14.76
C GLU A 176 -2.18 16.06 13.54
N ILE A 177 -3.19 16.25 12.70
CA ILE A 177 -3.18 17.14 11.52
C ILE A 177 -3.81 18.46 11.91
#